data_AF-A0A4R8FRA8-F1
#
_entry.id   AF-A0A4R8FRA8-F1
#
_cell.length_a   1.000
_cell.length_b   1.000
_cell.length_c   1.000
_cell.angle_alpha   90.00
_cell.angle_beta   90.00
_cell.angle_gamma   90.00
#
_symmetry.space_group_name_H-M   'P 1'
#
loop_
_entity.id
_entity.type
_entity.pdbx_description
1 polymer ?
#
loop_
_entity_poly.entity_id
_entity_poly.type
_entity_poly.pdbx_seq_one_letter_code
_entity_poly.pdbx_strand_id
1 'polypeptide(L)' 'MDWNTIGPVLMTLPLFGLMVMTVMPRDWQNLQGWLIVSFVAIPGLLLVICFPPLVFGLLFFAGVFANRKR' A
#
# COMPACT_ATOMS: atom_id res chain seq x y z
N MET A 1 -0.46 -24.28 -7.98
CA MET A 1 -1.03 -23.05 -7.37
C MET A 1 -1.56 -23.44 -6.01
N ASP A 2 -1.10 -22.77 -4.94
CA ASP A 2 -1.59 -23.02 -3.58
C ASP A 2 -2.91 -22.28 -3.35
N TRP A 3 -4.00 -23.03 -3.44
CA TRP A 3 -5.36 -22.50 -3.29
C TRP A 3 -5.64 -21.94 -1.89
N ASN A 4 -4.86 -22.35 -0.88
CA ASN A 4 -4.98 -21.83 0.48
C ASN A 4 -4.50 -20.37 0.58
N THR A 5 -3.57 -19.98 -0.28
CA THR A 5 -3.06 -18.60 -0.35
C THR A 5 -3.90 -17.74 -1.32
N ILE A 6 -4.37 -18.32 -2.43
CA ILE A 6 -5.08 -17.59 -3.49
C ILE A 6 -6.57 -17.38 -3.15
N GLY A 7 -7.22 -18.37 -2.54
CA GLY A 7 -8.65 -18.31 -2.20
C GLY A 7 -9.03 -17.10 -1.34
N PRO A 8 -8.31 -16.80 -0.25
CA PRO A 8 -8.58 -15.62 0.57
C PRO A 8 -8.37 -14.30 -0.18
N VAL A 9 -7.35 -14.23 -1.04
CA VAL A 9 -7.05 -13.02 -1.83
C VAL A 9 -8.17 -12.73 -2.83
N LEU A 10 -8.66 -13.76 -3.53
CA LEU A 10 -9.77 -13.62 -4.48
C LEU A 10 -11.11 -13.27 -3.80
N MET A 11 -11.31 -13.68 -2.55
CA MET A 11 -12.49 -13.33 -1.76
C MET A 11 -12.43 -11.90 -1.21
N THR A 12 -11.24 -11.43 -0.83
CA THR A 12 -11.05 -10.11 -0.21
C THR A 12 -10.93 -8.97 -1.23
N LEU A 13 -10.34 -9.23 -2.40
CA LEU A 13 -10.19 -8.23 -3.48
C LEU A 13 -11.52 -7.55 -3.89
N PRO A 14 -12.62 -8.28 -4.13
CA PRO A 14 -13.92 -7.68 -4.45
C PRO A 14 -14.48 -6.83 -3.32
N LEU A 15 -14.28 -7.23 -2.06
CA LEU A 15 -14.72 -6.48 -0.88
C LEU A 15 -13.97 -5.15 -0.76
N PHE A 16 -12.65 -5.15 -0.98
CA PHE A 16 -11.87 -3.92 -1.03
C PHE A 16 -12.30 -3.04 -2.20
N GLY A 17 -12.57 -3.62 -3.38
CA GLY A 17 -13.11 -2.89 -4.53
C GLY A 17 -14.45 -2.21 -4.21
N LEU A 18 -15.37 -2.92 -3.57
CA LEU A 18 -16.65 -2.38 -3.11
C LEU A 18 -16.48 -1.27 -2.07
N MET A 19 -15.56 -1.42 -1.12
CA MET A 19 -15.25 -0.36 -0.15
C MET A 19 -14.73 0.91 -0.82
N VAL A 20 -13.90 0.78 -1.86
CA VAL A 20 -13.44 1.94 -2.62
C VAL A 20 -14.61 2.60 -3.34
N MET A 21 -15.53 1.82 -3.90
CA MET A 21 -16.71 2.34 -4.60
C MET A 21 -17.68 3.12 -3.70
N THR A 22 -17.76 2.86 -2.38
CA THR A 22 -18.64 3.61 -1.48
C THR A 22 -18.12 5.02 -1.17
N VAL A 23 -16.81 5.24 -1.27
CA VAL A 23 -16.16 6.52 -0.99
C VAL A 23 -15.92 7.32 -2.28
N MET A 24 -15.82 6.64 -3.42
CA MET A 24 -15.44 7.23 -4.69
C MET A 24 -16.65 7.85 -5.43
N PRO A 25 -16.53 9.07 -5.99
CA PRO A 25 -17.60 9.70 -6.76
C PRO A 25 -18.07 8.82 -7.92
N ARG A 26 -19.38 8.81 -8.20
CA ARG A 26 -19.96 8.00 -9.29
C ARG A 26 -19.31 8.29 -10.64
N ASP A 27 -18.96 9.54 -10.90
CA ASP A 27 -18.30 9.98 -12.14
C ASP A 27 -16.91 9.35 -12.33
N TRP A 28 -16.28 8.88 -11.24
CA TRP A 28 -14.97 8.24 -11.28
C TRP A 28 -15.07 6.71 -11.30
N GLN A 29 -16.27 6.12 -11.20
CA GLN A 29 -16.48 4.67 -11.28
C GLN A 29 -16.41 4.13 -12.73
N ASN A 30 -15.56 4.74 -13.57
CA ASN A 30 -15.27 4.32 -14.92
C ASN A 30 -13.79 3.89 -15.04
N LEU A 31 -13.42 3.33 -16.19
CA LEU A 31 -12.06 2.83 -16.40
C LEU A 31 -10.98 3.89 -16.13
N GLN A 32 -11.21 5.15 -16.52
CA GLN A 32 -10.24 6.22 -16.32
C GLN A 32 -10.04 6.57 -14.84
N GLY A 33 -11.12 6.65 -14.06
CA GLY A 33 -11.02 6.89 -12.62
C GLY A 33 -10.30 5.76 -11.88
N TRP A 34 -10.56 4.50 -12.25
CA TRP A 34 -9.83 3.34 -11.71
C TRP A 34 -8.34 3.35 -12.05
N LEU A 35 -7.98 3.79 -13.27
CA LEU A 35 -6.58 3.97 -13.66
C LEU A 35 -5.90 5.04 -12.79
N ILE A 36 -6.55 6.18 -12.57
CA ILE A 36 -6.01 7.26 -11.73
C ILE A 36 -5.79 6.77 -10.30
N VAL A 37 -6.77 6.07 -9.71
CA VAL A 37 -6.62 5.47 -8.37
C VAL A 37 -5.45 4.49 -8.34
N SER A 38 -5.30 3.67 -9.37
CA SER A 38 -4.23 2.67 -9.45
C SER A 38 -2.84 3.32 -9.61
N PHE A 39 -2.74 4.42 -10.35
CA PHE A 39 -1.47 5.12 -10.60
C PHE A 39 -1.07 6.11 -9.49
N VAL A 40 -2.02 6.68 -8.77
CA VAL A 40 -1.74 7.73 -7.77
C VAL A 40 -1.96 7.22 -6.35
N ALA A 41 -3.10 6.58 -6.08
CA ALA A 41 -3.45 6.18 -4.72
C ALA A 41 -2.66 4.96 -4.26
N ILE A 42 -2.44 3.95 -5.11
CA ILE A 42 -1.65 2.77 -4.73
C ILE A 42 -0.18 3.14 -4.46
N PRO A 43 0.53 3.87 -5.36
CA PRO A 43 1.90 4.32 -5.06
C PRO A 43 1.96 5.29 -3.88
N GLY A 44 1.00 6.20 -3.75
CA GLY A 44 0.92 7.11 -2.60
C GLY A 44 0.75 6.37 -1.27
N LEU A 45 -0.12 5.37 -1.22
CA LEU A 45 -0.32 4.52 -0.05
C LEU A 45 0.95 3.74 0.31
N LEU A 46 1.63 3.19 -0.70
CA LEU A 46 2.90 2.51 -0.51
C LEU A 46 3.96 3.43 0.10
N LEU A 47 4.05 4.68 -0.35
CA LEU A 47 4.96 5.65 0.26
C LEU A 47 4.61 5.91 1.73
N VAL A 48 3.33 6.10 2.07
CA VAL A 48 2.89 6.34 3.46
C VAL A 48 3.21 5.15 4.37
N ILE A 49 3.04 3.91 3.88
CA ILE A 49 3.28 2.70 4.67
C ILE A 49 4.78 2.37 4.77
N CYS A 50 5.54 2.58 3.69
CA CYS A 50 6.96 2.23 3.65
C CYS A 50 7.88 3.30 4.24
N PHE A 51 7.44 4.57 4.32
CA PHE A 51 8.27 5.66 4.84
C PHE A 51 8.64 5.51 6.33
N PRO A 52 7.71 5.17 7.25
CA PRO A 52 8.05 5.02 8.67
C PRO A 52 9.08 3.92 8.95
N PRO A 53 8.96 2.69 8.38
CA PRO A 53 9.99 1.66 8.53
C PRO A 53 11.35 2.07 7.95
N LEU A 54 11.37 2.79 6.82
CA LEU A 54 12.61 3.28 6.19
C LEU A 54 13.33 4.30 7.08
N VAL A 55 12.59 5.27 7.62
CA VAL A 55 13.14 6.27 8.55
C VAL A 55 13.65 5.59 9.83
N PHE A 56 12.89 4.64 10.38
CA PHE A 56 13.29 3.93 11.59
C PHE A 56 14.52 3.06 11.38
N GLY A 57 14.59 2.33 10.26
CA GLY A 57 15.77 1.57 9.88
C GLY A 57 17.01 2.46 9.70
N LEU A 58 16.86 3.63 9.07
CA LEU A 58 17.95 4.57 8.86
C LEU A 58 18.46 5.15 10.20
N LEU A 59 17.56 5.49 11.12
CA LEU A 59 17.91 5.91 12.49
C LEU A 59 18.61 4.79 13.28
N PHE A 60 18.14 3.56 13.16
CA PHE A 60 18.77 2.40 13.79
C PHE A 60 20.21 2.20 13.27
N PHE A 61 20.41 2.19 11.95
CA PHE A 61 21.75 2.09 11.36
C PHE A 61 22.64 3.27 11.76
N ALA A 62 22.11 4.49 11.75
CA ALA A 62 22.86 5.67 12.21
C ALA A 62 23.31 5.52 13.67
N GLY A 63 22.45 5.00 14.55
CA GLY A 63 22.79 4.69 15.94
C GLY A 63 23.89 3.62 16.07
N VAL A 64 23.78 2.52 15.33
CA VAL A 64 24.81 1.45 15.32
C VAL A 64 26.16 1.98 14.83
N PHE A 65 26.18 2.76 13.75
CA PHE A 65 27.41 3.34 13.21
C PHE A 65 28.00 4.44 14.10
N ALA A 66 27.16 5.24 14.77
CA ALA A 66 27.61 6.24 15.73
C ALA A 66 28.28 5.58 16.95
N ASN A 67 27.74 4.47 17.42
CA ASN A 67 28.29 3.75 18.58
C ASN A 67 29.59 2.99 18.25
N ARG A 68 29.84 2.69 16.97
CA ARG A 68 31.09 2.05 16.50
C ARG A 68 32.30 3.00 16.48
N LYS A 69 32.08 4.31 16.61
CA LYS A 69 33.15 5.34 16.66
C LYS A 69 33.53 5.75 18.09
N ARG A 70 32.87 5.20 19.12
CA ARG A 70 33.27 5.28 20.53
C ARG A 70 34.00 4.01 20.93
#